data_AF-A0A4V2JV00-F1
#
_entry.id   AF-A0A4V2JV00-F1
#
_cell.length_a   1.000
_cell.length_b   1.000
_cell.length_c   1.000
_cell.angle_alpha   90.00
_cell.angle_beta   90.00
_cell.angle_gamma   90.00
#
_symmetry.space_group_name_H-M   'P 1'
#
loop_
_entity.id
_entity.type
_entity.pdbx_description
1 polymer ?
#
loop_
_entity_poly.entity_id
_entity_poly.type
_entity_poly.pdbx_seq_one_letter_code
_entity_poly.pdbx_strand_id
1 'polypeptide(L)'
;MSLDNESFCLYPVYIDATKTQQEGRKYNKTLCVDKPRFKEMSLAFKKLEIECIEEPEKKHPRSYFTNGRFQIKKMYGKKSIVNTLKGVILQLREEIKKEEEKKLKDEENCSANKGYVKNPLGLVPKKKKKGKK
;
A
#
# COMPACT_ATOMS: atom_id res chain seq x y z
N MET A 1 27.71 22.03 -2.81
CA MET A 1 27.55 21.50 -1.44
C MET A 1 26.71 20.24 -1.52
N SER A 2 27.30 19.08 -1.22
CA SER A 2 26.64 17.79 -1.23
C SER A 2 25.62 17.70 -0.08
N LEU A 3 24.33 17.72 -0.41
CA LEU A 3 23.17 17.57 0.50
C LEU A 3 23.04 16.15 1.11
N ASP A 4 24.10 15.35 1.06
CA ASP A 4 24.07 13.93 1.41
C ASP A 4 23.97 13.69 2.93
N ASN A 5 24.22 14.73 3.73
CA ASN A 5 24.22 14.61 5.18
C ASN A 5 22.90 14.97 5.88
N GLU A 6 21.90 15.49 5.18
CA GLU A 6 20.64 15.93 5.83
C GLU A 6 19.49 14.95 5.69
N SER A 7 19.62 13.90 4.88
CA SER A 7 18.55 12.95 4.65
C SER A 7 18.98 11.50 4.81
N PHE A 8 18.01 10.60 4.97
CA PHE A 8 18.24 9.16 4.97
C PHE A 8 17.21 8.44 4.11
N CYS A 9 17.60 7.29 3.56
CA CYS A 9 16.73 6.46 2.74
C CYS A 9 15.94 5.45 3.59
N LEU A 10 14.65 5.31 3.27
CA LEU A 10 13.76 4.29 3.79
C LEU A 10 13.17 3.50 2.60
N TYR A 11 13.46 2.20 2.54
CA TYR A 11 12.82 1.30 1.59
C TYR A 11 11.69 0.54 2.29
N PRO A 12 10.61 0.13 1.59
CA PRO A 12 9.56 -0.70 2.16
C PRO A 12 10.09 -1.97 2.83
N VAL A 13 11.06 -2.65 2.21
CA VAL A 13 11.67 -3.88 2.77
C VAL A 13 12.31 -3.68 4.14
N TYR A 14 12.71 -2.46 4.51
CA TYR A 14 13.33 -2.20 5.81
C TYR A 14 12.38 -2.46 6.98
N ILE A 15 11.08 -2.23 6.76
CA ILE A 15 10.02 -2.35 7.77
C ILE A 15 9.10 -3.54 7.49
N ASP A 16 9.47 -4.44 6.56
CA ASP A 16 8.68 -5.63 6.25
C ASP A 16 8.92 -6.72 7.30
N ALA A 17 7.89 -7.05 8.08
CA ALA A 17 7.96 -8.07 9.13
C ALA A 17 8.07 -9.50 8.56
N THR A 18 7.65 -9.69 7.30
CA THR A 18 7.70 -11.00 6.62
C THR A 18 9.10 -11.35 6.13
N LYS A 19 10.03 -10.38 6.13
CA LYS A 19 11.41 -10.53 5.65
C LYS A 19 12.42 -10.71 6.78
N THR A 20 13.45 -11.49 6.51
CA THR A 20 14.61 -11.65 7.38
C THR A 20 15.58 -10.46 7.24
N GLN A 21 16.55 -10.34 8.16
CA GLN A 21 17.59 -9.32 8.05
C GLN A 21 18.49 -9.53 6.82
N GLN A 22 18.71 -10.79 6.44
CA GLN A 22 19.48 -11.15 5.24
C GLN A 22 18.76 -10.68 3.96
N GLU A 23 17.42 -10.81 3.91
CA GLU A 23 16.60 -10.33 2.80
C GLU A 23 16.43 -8.79 2.75
N GLY A 24 16.90 -8.08 3.78
CA GLY A 24 16.93 -6.62 3.80
C GLY A 24 16.07 -5.96 4.88
N ARG A 25 15.39 -6.71 5.76
CA ARG A 25 14.74 -6.09 6.94
C ARG A 25 15.79 -5.41 7.80
N LYS A 26 15.55 -4.14 8.14
CA LYS A 26 16.50 -3.32 8.90
C LYS A 26 16.07 -3.11 10.35
N TYR A 27 14.77 -3.08 10.62
CA TYR A 27 14.23 -2.81 11.94
C TYR A 27 13.72 -4.09 12.64
N ASN A 28 13.57 -4.04 13.96
CA ASN A 28 13.02 -5.15 14.75
C ASN A 28 11.56 -5.43 14.35
N LYS A 29 11.14 -6.70 14.41
CA LYS A 29 9.80 -7.12 13.98
C LYS A 29 8.68 -6.34 14.69
N THR A 30 8.90 -5.95 15.94
CA THR A 30 7.95 -5.15 16.73
C THR A 30 7.66 -3.78 16.13
N LEU A 31 8.59 -3.21 15.35
CA LEU A 31 8.44 -1.92 14.65
C LEU A 31 8.07 -2.10 13.17
N CYS A 32 7.99 -3.33 12.69
CA CYS A 32 7.68 -3.66 11.30
C CYS A 32 6.18 -3.90 11.10
N VAL A 33 5.78 -3.91 9.84
CA VAL A 33 4.42 -4.20 9.35
C VAL A 33 4.51 -5.29 8.28
N ASP A 34 3.45 -6.09 8.15
CA ASP A 34 3.43 -7.14 7.13
C ASP A 34 3.24 -6.55 5.74
N LYS A 35 4.15 -6.88 4.80
CA LYS A 35 4.06 -6.51 3.37
C LYS A 35 3.75 -5.01 3.16
N PRO A 36 4.62 -4.09 3.63
CA PRO A 36 4.43 -2.66 3.47
C PRO A 36 4.45 -2.27 1.99
N ARG A 37 3.37 -1.66 1.51
CA ARG A 37 3.26 -1.22 0.10
C ARG A 37 3.73 0.22 -0.04
N PHE A 38 4.38 0.54 -1.15
CA PHE A 38 4.84 1.92 -1.43
C PHE A 38 3.70 2.94 -1.34
N LYS A 39 2.55 2.66 -1.99
CA LYS A 39 1.38 3.55 -1.98
C LYS A 39 0.83 3.80 -0.57
N GLU A 40 0.83 2.76 0.25
CA GLU A 40 0.36 2.82 1.64
C GLU A 40 1.31 3.66 2.49
N MET A 41 2.62 3.50 2.31
CA MET A 41 3.64 4.33 2.96
C MET A 41 3.54 5.79 2.51
N SER A 42 3.36 6.07 1.22
CA SER A 42 3.17 7.44 0.69
C SER A 42 1.96 8.12 1.33
N LEU A 43 0.82 7.42 1.40
CA LEU A 43 -0.38 7.94 2.06
C LEU A 43 -0.15 8.18 3.56
N ALA A 44 0.58 7.29 4.22
CA ALA A 44 0.92 7.47 5.63
C ALA A 44 1.85 8.69 5.85
N PHE A 45 2.84 8.92 5.00
CA PHE A 45 3.69 10.13 5.06
C PHE A 45 2.87 11.40 4.85
N LYS A 46 1.91 11.39 3.91
CA LYS A 46 0.99 12.51 3.69
C LYS A 46 0.11 12.78 4.91
N LYS A 47 -0.45 11.74 5.54
CA LYS A 47 -1.23 11.86 6.79
C LYS A 47 -0.40 12.38 7.96
N LEU A 48 0.89 12.09 7.99
CA LEU A 48 1.82 12.55 9.03
C LEU A 48 2.40 13.94 8.76
N GLU A 49 2.11 14.55 7.61
CA GLU A 49 2.67 15.84 7.18
C GLU A 49 4.21 15.86 7.19
N ILE A 50 4.84 14.69 6.98
CA ILE A 50 6.30 14.56 6.93
C ILE A 50 6.75 14.72 5.48
N GLU A 51 7.56 15.74 5.24
CA GLU A 51 8.20 15.95 3.95
C GLU A 51 9.17 14.79 3.63
N CYS A 52 8.91 14.11 2.51
CA CYS A 52 9.80 13.11 1.95
C CYS A 52 9.81 13.18 0.42
N ILE A 53 10.94 12.80 -0.17
CA ILE A 53 11.07 12.66 -1.62
C ILE A 53 10.71 11.21 -1.95
N GLU A 54 9.70 11.05 -2.79
CA GLU A 54 9.18 9.77 -3.24
C GLU A 54 9.88 9.31 -4.52
N GLU A 55 10.52 8.15 -4.49
CA GLU A 55 11.19 7.55 -5.64
C GLU A 55 10.60 6.15 -5.93
N PRO A 56 9.45 6.08 -6.64
CA PRO A 56 8.69 4.83 -6.82
C PRO A 56 9.44 3.76 -7.62
N GLU A 57 10.34 4.17 -8.52
CA GLU A 57 11.05 3.27 -9.42
C GLU A 57 12.29 2.61 -8.78
N LYS A 58 12.79 3.19 -7.68
CA LYS A 58 14.00 2.69 -7.02
C LYS A 58 13.73 1.36 -6.35
N LYS A 59 14.69 0.45 -6.44
CA LYS A 59 14.61 -0.90 -5.86
C LYS A 59 15.68 -1.09 -4.81
N HIS A 60 15.38 -1.93 -3.82
CA HIS A 60 16.38 -2.31 -2.83
C HIS A 60 17.33 -3.37 -3.42
N PRO A 61 18.66 -3.25 -3.27
CA PRO A 61 19.61 -4.20 -3.87
C PRO A 61 19.41 -5.66 -3.45
N ARG A 62 18.90 -5.90 -2.23
CA ARG A 62 18.58 -7.26 -1.74
C ARG A 62 17.15 -7.71 -2.02
N SER A 63 16.28 -6.82 -2.51
CA SER A 63 14.87 -7.11 -2.76
C SER A 63 14.40 -6.38 -4.02
N TYR A 64 14.61 -7.03 -5.17
CA TYR A 64 14.27 -6.52 -6.50
C TYR A 64 12.77 -6.52 -6.81
N PHE A 65 11.96 -7.28 -6.06
CA PHE A 65 10.51 -7.35 -6.24
C PHE A 65 9.76 -6.20 -5.57
N THR A 66 10.36 -5.61 -4.54
CA THR A 66 9.77 -4.49 -3.80
C THR A 66 10.35 -3.17 -4.32
N ASN A 67 9.51 -2.41 -5.02
CA ASN A 67 9.88 -1.09 -5.54
C ASN A 67 9.49 0.01 -4.55
N GLY A 68 10.17 1.15 -4.66
CA GLY A 68 9.95 2.34 -3.88
C GLY A 68 11.09 2.66 -2.92
N ARG A 69 11.45 3.94 -2.86
CA ARG A 69 12.36 4.51 -1.87
C ARG A 69 11.81 5.86 -1.42
N PHE A 70 11.95 6.14 -0.14
CA PHE A 70 11.63 7.44 0.45
C PHE A 70 12.91 8.05 0.98
N GLN A 71 13.20 9.29 0.60
CA GLN A 71 14.29 10.06 1.18
C GLN A 71 13.70 11.08 2.16
N ILE A 72 14.09 10.97 3.43
CA ILE A 72 13.47 11.69 4.54
C ILE A 72 14.52 12.52 5.25
N LYS A 73 14.19 13.75 5.66
CA LYS A 73 15.09 14.62 6.42
C LYS A 73 15.44 13.97 7.77
N LYS A 74 16.72 14.04 8.18
CA LYS A 74 17.25 13.41 9.40
C LYS A 74 16.67 14.01 10.69
N MET A 75 16.08 15.21 10.62
CA MET A 75 15.42 15.89 11.75
C MET A 75 14.37 15.01 12.46
N TYR A 76 13.68 14.13 11.73
CA TYR A 76 12.52 13.39 12.26
C TYR A 76 12.89 12.12 13.06
N GLY A 77 14.16 11.76 13.17
CA GLY A 77 14.60 10.58 13.95
C GLY A 77 14.14 9.23 13.36
N LYS A 78 15.08 8.42 12.87
CA LYS A 78 14.78 7.18 12.10
C LYS A 78 13.79 6.22 12.77
N LYS A 79 13.97 5.93 14.07
CA LYS A 79 13.11 5.00 14.82
C LYS A 79 11.71 5.58 15.06
N SER A 80 11.62 6.88 15.34
CA SER A 80 10.35 7.58 15.57
C SER A 80 9.45 7.48 14.36
N ILE A 81 9.99 7.82 13.19
CA ILE A 81 9.29 7.76 11.91
C ILE A 81 8.78 6.34 11.63
N VAL A 82 9.61 5.32 11.82
CA VAL A 82 9.18 3.94 11.56
C VAL A 82 8.04 3.52 12.48
N ASN A 83 8.09 3.93 13.75
CA ASN A 83 7.05 3.62 14.72
C ASN A 83 5.72 4.34 14.41
N THR A 84 5.77 5.64 14.08
CA THR A 84 4.57 6.41 13.69
C THR A 84 4.00 5.90 12.38
N LEU A 85 4.86 5.62 11.39
CA LEU A 85 4.46 5.07 10.11
C LEU A 85 3.77 3.71 10.26
N LYS A 86 4.28 2.82 11.11
CA LYS A 86 3.60 1.55 11.46
C LYS A 86 2.17 1.80 11.94
N GLY A 87 1.98 2.73 12.88
CA GLY A 87 0.66 3.05 13.43
C GLY A 87 -0.33 3.51 12.36
N VAL A 88 0.08 4.48 11.53
CA VAL A 88 -0.77 5.03 10.46
C VAL A 88 -1.07 3.98 9.39
N ILE A 89 -0.11 3.13 9.04
CA ILE A 89 -0.33 2.02 8.10
C ILE A 89 -1.41 1.06 8.62
N LEU A 90 -1.37 0.70 9.90
CA LEU A 90 -2.36 -0.19 10.49
C LEU A 90 -3.76 0.46 10.49
N GLN A 91 -3.84 1.74 10.84
CA GLN A 91 -5.09 2.51 10.78
C GLN A 91 -5.66 2.54 9.36
N LEU A 92 -4.83 2.82 8.35
CA LEU A 92 -5.23 2.81 6.94
C LEU A 92 -5.80 1.44 6.51
N ARG A 93 -5.22 0.34 6.98
CA ARG A 93 -5.74 -1.01 6.69
C ARG A 93 -7.09 -1.27 7.35
N GLU A 94 -7.29 -0.78 8.57
CA GLU A 94 -8.58 -0.89 9.26
C GLU A 94 -9.66 -0.04 8.59
N GLU A 95 -9.33 1.17 8.15
CA GLU A 95 -10.23 2.04 7.37
C GLU A 95 -10.70 1.34 6.09
N ILE A 96 -9.77 0.77 5.31
CA ILE A 96 -10.08 0.04 4.07
C ILE A 96 -11.01 -1.15 4.35
N LYS A 97 -10.73 -1.95 5.39
CA LYS A 97 -11.59 -3.09 5.76
C LYS A 97 -13.02 -2.64 6.11
N LYS A 98 -13.16 -1.58 6.90
CA LYS A 98 -14.47 -1.02 7.28
C LYS A 98 -15.23 -0.50 6.06
N GLU A 99 -14.55 0.11 5.10
CA GLU A 99 -15.16 0.56 3.85
C GLU A 99 -15.63 -0.60 2.98
N GLU A 100 -14.83 -1.68 2.87
CA GLU A 100 -15.20 -2.90 2.15
C GLU A 100 -16.43 -3.57 2.78
N GLU A 101 -16.48 -3.69 4.12
CA GLU A 101 -17.62 -4.23 4.84
C GLU A 101 -18.91 -3.41 4.64
N LYS A 102 -18.80 -2.07 4.57
CA LYS A 102 -19.96 -1.19 4.31
C LYS A 102 -20.50 -1.40 2.89
N LYS A 103 -19.61 -1.45 1.88
CA LYS A 103 -20.00 -1.67 0.48
C LYS A 103 -20.74 -3.00 0.30
N LEU A 104 -20.26 -4.08 0.94
CA LEU A 104 -20.94 -5.38 0.89
C LEU A 104 -22.36 -5.31 1.47
N LYS A 105 -22.56 -4.60 2.59
CA LYS A 105 -23.88 -4.41 3.21
C LYS A 105 -24.81 -3.53 2.37
N ASP A 106 -24.28 -2.52 1.69
CA ASP A 106 -25.04 -1.66 0.79
C ASP A 106 -25.47 -2.44 -0.48
N GLU A 107 -24.58 -3.29 -1.01
CA GLU A 107 -24.86 -4.18 -2.13
C GLU A 107 -25.91 -5.26 -1.79
N GLU A 108 -25.87 -5.84 -0.58
CA GLU A 108 -26.91 -6.77 -0.10
C GLU A 108 -28.27 -6.08 0.08
N ASN A 109 -28.32 -4.86 0.62
CA ASN A 109 -29.55 -4.09 0.79
C ASN A 109 -30.18 -3.63 -0.53
N CYS A 110 -29.37 -3.36 -1.56
CA CYS A 110 -29.89 -3.03 -2.89
C CYS A 110 -30.39 -4.26 -3.67
N SER A 111 -29.86 -5.46 -3.38
CA SER A 111 -30.32 -6.73 -3.97
C SER A 111 -31.63 -7.25 -3.35
N ALA A 112 -31.93 -6.89 -2.09
CA ALA A 112 -33.23 -7.17 -1.48
C ALA A 112 -34.38 -6.32 -2.08
N ASN A 113 -34.07 -5.19 -2.73
CA ASN A 113 -35.00 -4.33 -3.46
C ASN A 113 -34.92 -4.54 -4.98
N LYS A 114 -34.76 -5.79 -5.43
CA LYS A 114 -34.63 -6.13 -6.86
C LYS A 114 -35.98 -6.11 -7.57
N GLY A 115 -36.49 -4.92 -7.83
CA GLY A 115 -37.37 -4.69 -8.97
C GLY A 115 -36.63 -5.01 -10.27
N TYR A 116 -37.32 -5.62 -11.23
CA TYR A 116 -36.77 -6.06 -12.51
C TYR A 116 -36.18 -4.88 -13.30
N VAL A 117 -34.84 -4.74 -13.32
CA VAL A 117 -34.17 -3.71 -14.13
C VAL A 117 -34.17 -4.17 -15.59
N LYS A 118 -34.99 -3.52 -16.43
CA LYS A 118 -35.00 -3.75 -17.89
C LYS A 118 -33.63 -3.35 -18.45
N ASN A 119 -32.99 -4.20 -19.26
CA ASN A 119 -31.77 -3.89 -20.00
C ASN A 119 -32.14 -3.04 -21.23
N PRO A 120 -32.01 -1.71 -21.21
CA PRO A 120 -32.52 -0.87 -22.30
C PRO A 120 -31.74 -1.05 -23.60
N LEU A 121 -30.49 -1.52 -23.52
CA LEU A 121 -29.60 -1.65 -24.67
C LEU A 121 -29.58 -3.07 -25.27
N GLY A 122 -30.25 -4.04 -24.65
CA GLY A 122 -30.37 -5.42 -25.17
C GLY A 122 -29.02 -6.10 -25.46
N LEU A 123 -27.93 -5.60 -24.89
CA LEU A 123 -26.59 -6.10 -25.16
C LEU A 123 -26.43 -7.48 -24.54
N VAL A 124 -26.43 -8.50 -25.40
CA VAL A 124 -26.12 -9.88 -25.03
C VAL A 124 -24.70 -10.23 -25.46
N PRO A 125 -23.91 -10.95 -24.64
CA PRO A 125 -22.59 -11.42 -25.04
C PRO A 125 -22.68 -12.23 -26.34
N LYS A 126 -21.90 -11.87 -27.37
CA LYS A 126 -21.83 -12.65 -28.61
C LYS A 126 -21.30 -14.05 -28.28
N LYS A 127 -22.12 -15.09 -28.51
CA LYS A 127 -21.69 -16.49 -28.39
C LYS A 127 -20.47 -16.70 -29.29
N LYS A 128 -19.29 -16.95 -28.69
CA LYS A 128 -18.11 -17.42 -29.43
C LYS A 128 -18.50 -18.75 -30.08
N LYS A 129 -18.56 -18.81 -31.42
CA LYS A 129 -18.65 -20.08 -32.15
C LYS A 129 -17.37 -20.86 -31.80
N LYS A 130 -17.51 -21.97 -31.05
CA LYS A 130 -16.44 -22.97 -30.95
C LYS A 130 -16.23 -23.49 -32.37
N GLY A 131 -15.13 -23.10 -33.01
CA GLY A 131 -14.71 -23.69 -34.27
C GLY A 131 -14.48 -25.18 -34.06
N LYS A 132 -15.18 -26.01 -34.84
CA LYS A 132 -14.80 -27.41 -35.06
C LYS A 132 -13.79 -27.41 -36.21
N LYS A 133 -12.53 -27.68 -35.91
CA LYS A 133 -11.61 -28.48 -36.74
C LYS A 133 -10.34 -28.72 -35.93
#